data_AF-A0A6P6Y5Q2-F1
#
_entry.id   AF-A0A6P6Y5Q2-F1
#
_cell.length_a   1.000
_cell.length_b   1.000
_cell.length_c   1.000
_cell.angle_alpha   90.00
_cell.angle_beta   90.00
_cell.angle_gamma   90.00
#
_symmetry.space_group_name_H-M   'P 1'
#
loop_
_entity.id
_entity.type
_entity.pdbx_description
1 polymer ?
#
loop_
_entity_poly.entity_id
_entity_poly.type
_entity_poly.pdbx_seq_one_letter_code
_entity_poly.pdbx_strand_id
1 'polypeptide(L)'
;MSNGKWIYVIFMILMITSHTLVDNDTSTDELHKLKDYKPPKDKICYNIHGGSIEINNTILSYTVAMGRTKKRVLLITIDLYVYDVPADCFDPTRNIVYFKYLSTPMKDKYPVLYHNPIFKKIKNNMNIWIMYDSDGDWICMTTNDSKQAINYNVDTSKIYKGFALSGEGPEILIATQEPCKCYSLQKREDKENTITGSGTALWLTAYKCKNGDRIINSNGIEKVTDFRLLCFDHDDSYIFMVEGTKCDSKNTVEWPLASGFVSDGIFVLIGFPDNYIFSENVFTQKGKKIKRTIVANEDFYKCAGIIPPKKFLLDNCRNGVINYNNKQCICCT
;
A
#
# COMPACT_ATOMS: atom_id res chain seq x y z
N MET A 1 -0.26 -22.22 -80.73
CA MET A 1 -0.16 -23.22 -79.63
C MET A 1 1.15 -22.94 -78.90
N SER A 2 1.23 -21.89 -78.08
CA SER A 2 0.93 -21.80 -76.63
C SER A 2 2.09 -22.26 -75.73
N ASN A 3 3.16 -21.45 -75.66
CA ASN A 3 4.24 -21.55 -74.67
C ASN A 3 4.61 -20.18 -74.05
N GLY A 4 3.66 -19.25 -73.98
CA GLY A 4 3.93 -17.82 -73.72
C GLY A 4 3.38 -17.22 -72.43
N LYS A 5 2.90 -18.01 -71.46
CA LYS A 5 2.32 -17.47 -70.19
C LYS A 5 2.96 -17.95 -68.89
N TRP A 6 4.05 -18.72 -68.94
CA TRP A 6 4.72 -19.23 -67.73
C TRP A 6 6.02 -18.50 -67.34
N ILE A 7 6.51 -17.55 -68.14
CA ILE A 7 7.78 -16.87 -67.88
C ILE A 7 7.62 -15.62 -66.99
N TYR A 8 6.44 -14.98 -66.97
CA TYR A 8 6.21 -13.79 -66.13
C TYR A 8 5.88 -14.10 -64.66
N VAL A 9 5.52 -15.33 -64.32
CA VAL A 9 5.21 -15.71 -62.92
C VAL A 9 6.48 -16.09 -62.14
N ILE A 10 7.51 -16.62 -62.82
CA ILE A 10 8.77 -17.05 -62.17
C ILE A 10 9.67 -15.85 -61.84
N PHE A 11 9.65 -14.76 -62.64
CA PHE A 11 10.43 -13.55 -62.32
C PHE A 11 9.87 -12.73 -61.16
N MET A 12 8.58 -12.86 -60.80
CA MET A 12 8.05 -12.23 -59.58
C MET A 12 8.33 -13.03 -58.30
N ILE A 13 8.53 -14.35 -58.40
CA ILE A 13 8.87 -15.19 -57.23
C ILE A 13 10.35 -15.05 -56.84
N LEU A 14 11.23 -14.74 -57.80
CA LEU A 14 12.67 -14.52 -57.58
C LEU A 14 13.05 -13.10 -57.13
N MET A 15 12.13 -12.13 -57.19
CA MET A 15 12.36 -10.74 -56.73
C MET A 15 11.75 -10.42 -55.36
N ILE A 16 10.97 -11.34 -54.76
CA ILE A 16 10.42 -11.18 -53.39
C ILE A 16 11.22 -12.02 -52.37
N THR A 17 12.11 -12.90 -52.82
CA THR A 17 12.94 -13.77 -51.96
C THR A 17 14.42 -13.34 -51.82
N SER A 18 14.79 -12.14 -52.28
CA SER A 18 16.16 -11.61 -52.15
C SER A 18 16.31 -10.51 -51.09
N HIS A 19 15.68 -10.67 -49.93
CA HIS A 19 16.07 -9.96 -48.70
C HIS A 19 15.90 -10.86 -47.46
N THR A 20 16.66 -11.95 -47.44
CA THR A 20 17.07 -12.59 -46.19
C THR A 20 18.51 -13.07 -46.33
N LEU A 21 19.27 -12.86 -45.25
CA LEU A 21 20.66 -13.26 -44.98
C LEU A 21 21.75 -12.25 -45.41
N VAL A 22 21.80 -11.15 -44.65
CA VAL A 22 23.05 -10.83 -43.95
C VAL A 22 22.75 -11.05 -42.46
N ASP A 23 23.26 -12.16 -41.93
CA ASP A 23 23.44 -12.34 -40.49
C ASP A 23 24.42 -11.30 -39.95
N ASN A 24 24.22 -10.94 -38.68
CA ASN A 24 24.99 -10.04 -37.82
C ASN A 24 24.66 -8.54 -37.91
N ASP A 25 23.73 -8.09 -37.06
CA ASP A 25 24.04 -7.06 -36.04
C ASP A 25 22.87 -6.66 -35.12
N THR A 26 21.68 -7.27 -35.24
CA THR A 26 20.54 -6.94 -34.36
C THR A 26 20.50 -7.76 -33.06
N SER A 27 21.18 -8.91 -32.99
CA SER A 27 21.22 -9.70 -31.74
C SER A 27 22.17 -9.11 -30.70
N THR A 28 23.19 -8.37 -31.12
CA THR A 28 24.16 -7.71 -30.25
C THR A 28 23.58 -6.45 -29.62
N ASP A 29 22.79 -5.66 -30.34
CA ASP A 29 22.21 -4.40 -29.81
C ASP A 29 21.07 -4.63 -28.80
N GLU A 30 20.26 -5.69 -28.97
CA GLU A 30 19.27 -6.09 -27.96
C GLU A 30 19.89 -6.83 -26.76
N LEU A 31 20.93 -7.63 -26.97
CA LEU A 31 21.68 -8.28 -25.89
C LEU A 31 22.51 -7.27 -25.07
N HIS A 32 22.99 -6.19 -25.69
CA HIS A 32 23.63 -5.07 -24.98
C HIS A 32 22.61 -4.26 -24.17
N LYS A 33 21.40 -4.00 -24.71
CA LYS A 33 20.29 -3.40 -23.93
C LYS A 33 19.84 -4.28 -22.75
N LEU A 34 19.96 -5.60 -22.85
CA LEU A 34 19.69 -6.53 -21.74
C LEU A 34 20.78 -6.50 -20.66
N LYS A 35 22.05 -6.29 -21.03
CA LYS A 35 23.16 -6.09 -20.08
C LYS A 35 23.06 -4.75 -19.33
N ASP A 36 22.40 -3.75 -19.93
CA ASP A 36 22.16 -2.44 -19.34
C ASP A 36 20.76 -2.28 -18.71
N TYR A 37 19.92 -3.32 -18.72
CA TYR A 37 18.65 -3.30 -18.00
C TYR A 37 18.91 -3.34 -16.50
N LYS A 38 18.94 -2.14 -15.89
CA LYS A 38 18.81 -1.99 -14.45
C LYS A 38 17.31 -2.09 -14.12
N PRO A 39 16.82 -3.18 -13.48
CA PRO A 39 15.43 -3.20 -13.05
C PRO A 39 15.16 -1.96 -12.20
N PRO A 40 14.00 -1.30 -12.35
CA PRO A 40 13.63 -0.20 -11.49
C PRO A 40 13.83 -0.64 -10.05
N LYS A 41 14.65 0.09 -9.29
CA LYS A 41 14.88 -0.26 -7.89
C LYS A 41 13.54 -0.20 -7.17
N ASP A 42 13.20 -1.26 -6.45
CA ASP A 42 12.01 -1.27 -5.61
C ASP A 42 12.09 -0.05 -4.67
N LYS A 43 11.06 0.80 -4.68
CA LYS A 43 11.14 2.09 -4.03
C LYS A 43 11.18 2.00 -2.51
N ILE A 44 10.49 1.00 -1.93
CA ILE A 44 10.55 0.80 -0.47
C ILE A 44 11.91 0.22 -0.12
N CYS A 45 12.36 -0.80 -0.84
CA CYS A 45 13.68 -1.41 -0.60
C CYS A 45 14.83 -0.42 -0.82
N TYR A 46 14.69 0.48 -1.78
CA TYR A 46 15.66 1.55 -2.04
C TYR A 46 15.63 2.61 -0.94
N ASN A 47 14.46 3.02 -0.46
CA ASN A 47 14.37 4.04 0.58
C ASN A 47 14.73 3.50 1.97
N ILE A 48 14.52 2.21 2.24
CA ILE A 48 14.90 1.56 3.51
C ILE A 48 16.40 1.28 3.56
N HIS A 49 17.01 0.81 2.47
CA HIS A 49 18.42 0.42 2.45
C HIS A 49 19.38 1.44 1.81
N GLY A 50 18.85 2.47 1.13
CA GLY A 50 19.63 3.40 0.31
C GLY A 50 20.18 4.63 1.03
N GLY A 51 19.91 4.80 2.33
CA GLY A 51 20.57 5.82 3.16
C GLY A 51 20.37 7.29 2.77
N SER A 52 19.58 7.62 1.76
CA SER A 52 19.24 9.00 1.42
C SER A 52 18.12 9.50 2.32
N ILE A 53 18.52 9.92 3.52
CA ILE A 53 17.71 10.76 4.39
C ILE A 53 17.66 12.13 3.69
N GLU A 54 16.58 12.45 3.00
CA GLU A 54 16.31 13.85 2.63
C GLU A 54 15.77 14.55 3.89
N ILE A 55 16.68 15.21 4.61
CA ILE A 55 16.48 15.80 5.96
C ILE A 55 15.51 17.01 5.96
N ASN A 56 14.91 17.38 4.82
CA ASN A 56 14.12 18.61 4.73
C ASN A 56 12.60 18.43 4.56
N ASN A 57 12.08 17.21 4.58
CA ASN A 57 10.65 16.97 4.81
C ASN A 57 10.53 15.83 5.81
N THR A 58 9.84 16.11 6.91
CA THR A 58 9.59 15.23 8.06
C THR A 58 9.47 13.77 7.61
N ILE A 59 10.26 12.91 8.25
CA ILE A 59 10.35 11.48 8.01
C ILE A 59 9.02 10.80 8.40
N LEU A 60 7.99 11.07 7.61
CA LEU A 60 6.77 10.29 7.54
C LEU A 60 7.17 9.05 6.75
N SER A 61 6.76 7.88 7.22
CA SER A 61 7.01 6.64 6.50
C SER A 61 6.63 6.85 5.03
N TYR A 62 7.47 6.39 4.10
CA TYR A 62 7.20 6.50 2.65
C TYR A 62 5.82 5.93 2.26
N THR A 63 5.23 5.12 3.15
CA THR A 63 3.87 4.57 3.12
C THR A 63 2.83 5.57 3.63
N VAL A 64 1.82 5.89 2.81
CA VAL A 64 0.66 6.71 3.22
C VAL A 64 -0.57 5.86 3.55
N ALA A 65 -0.70 4.67 2.94
CA ALA A 65 -1.73 3.70 3.28
C ALA A 65 -1.17 2.30 3.16
N MET A 66 -1.50 1.45 4.13
CA MET A 66 -1.29 0.02 4.04
C MET A 66 -2.50 -0.73 4.58
N GLY A 67 -2.83 -1.85 3.96
CA GLY A 67 -3.97 -2.68 4.36
C GLY A 67 -3.82 -4.10 3.86
N ARG A 68 -4.26 -5.06 4.68
CA ARG A 68 -4.39 -6.46 4.30
C ARG A 68 -5.87 -6.81 4.25
N THR A 69 -6.36 -7.12 3.06
CA THR A 69 -7.70 -7.68 2.85
C THR A 69 -7.61 -9.20 2.76
N LYS A 70 -8.75 -9.86 2.53
CA LYS A 70 -8.77 -11.31 2.30
C LYS A 70 -8.02 -11.73 1.03
N LYS A 71 -7.89 -10.83 0.05
CA LYS A 71 -7.32 -11.13 -1.27
C LYS A 71 -5.88 -10.66 -1.41
N ARG A 72 -5.53 -9.54 -0.78
CA ARG A 72 -4.30 -8.81 -1.09
C ARG A 72 -3.75 -8.02 0.10
N VAL A 73 -2.46 -7.74 0.03
CA VAL A 73 -1.85 -6.61 0.72
C VAL A 73 -1.77 -5.45 -0.28
N LEU A 74 -2.34 -4.32 0.12
CA LEU A 74 -2.27 -3.06 -0.61
C LEU A 74 -1.38 -2.09 0.17
N LEU A 75 -0.38 -1.52 -0.50
CA LEU A 75 0.44 -0.44 0.02
C LEU A 75 0.49 0.68 -1.00
N ILE A 76 0.23 1.90 -0.55
CA ILE A 76 0.32 3.12 -1.35
C ILE A 76 1.36 4.04 -0.72
N THR A 77 2.28 4.53 -1.55
CA THR A 77 3.37 5.41 -1.12
C THR A 77 3.00 6.87 -1.32
N ILE A 78 3.76 7.79 -0.72
CA ILE A 78 3.57 9.24 -0.86
C ILE A 78 3.67 9.71 -2.33
N ASP A 79 4.52 9.05 -3.13
CA ASP A 79 4.65 9.30 -4.57
C ASP A 79 3.56 8.61 -5.41
N LEU A 80 2.55 8.03 -4.77
CA LEU A 80 1.47 7.27 -5.39
C LEU A 80 1.98 6.05 -6.17
N TYR A 81 2.97 5.34 -5.63
CA TYR A 81 3.32 4.00 -6.11
C TYR A 81 2.50 2.97 -5.32
N VAL A 82 2.05 1.94 -6.03
CA VAL A 82 1.14 0.93 -5.50
C VAL A 82 1.81 -0.43 -5.51
N TYR A 83 1.85 -1.07 -4.35
CA TYR A 83 2.02 -2.51 -4.21
C TYR A 83 0.64 -3.12 -4.04
N ASP A 84 0.25 -3.97 -4.98
CA ASP A 84 -0.96 -4.77 -4.92
C ASP A 84 -0.53 -6.21 -5.13
N VAL A 85 -0.35 -6.89 -4.01
CA VAL A 85 0.28 -8.21 -3.94
C VAL A 85 -0.64 -9.17 -3.20
N PRO A 86 -0.52 -10.50 -3.42
CA PRO A 86 -1.33 -11.48 -2.71
C PRO A 86 -1.28 -11.34 -1.17
N ALA A 87 -2.37 -11.71 -0.48
CA ALA A 87 -2.49 -11.54 0.97
C ALA A 87 -1.45 -12.32 1.80
N ASP A 88 -0.86 -13.38 1.23
CA ASP A 88 0.19 -14.22 1.83
C ASP A 88 1.59 -13.57 1.76
N CYS A 89 1.72 -12.40 1.13
CA CYS A 89 2.93 -11.61 1.18
C CYS A 89 3.14 -10.98 2.55
N PHE A 90 2.13 -10.96 3.43
CA PHE A 90 2.32 -10.67 4.86
C PHE A 90 2.35 -11.97 5.67
N ASP A 91 3.45 -12.18 6.39
CA ASP A 91 3.63 -13.26 7.36
C ASP A 91 3.35 -12.71 8.77
N PRO A 92 2.16 -12.97 9.34
CA PRO A 92 1.80 -12.49 10.67
C PRO A 92 2.57 -13.18 11.80
N THR A 93 3.20 -14.34 11.54
CA THR A 93 3.97 -15.06 12.57
C THR A 93 5.32 -14.40 12.78
N ARG A 94 5.94 -13.93 11.68
CA ARG A 94 7.25 -13.27 11.72
C ARG A 94 7.18 -11.76 11.72
N ASN A 95 5.98 -11.19 11.51
CA ASN A 95 5.76 -9.77 11.29
C ASN A 95 6.58 -9.25 10.10
N ILE A 96 6.49 -9.94 8.97
CA ILE A 96 7.25 -9.62 7.76
C ILE A 96 6.32 -9.41 6.58
N VAL A 97 6.61 -8.38 5.77
CA VAL A 97 6.02 -8.17 4.46
C VAL A 97 7.05 -8.46 3.39
N TYR A 98 6.76 -9.42 2.53
CA TYR A 98 7.59 -9.79 1.39
C TYR A 98 7.16 -8.99 0.15
N PHE A 99 7.98 -8.02 -0.28
CA PHE A 99 7.81 -7.37 -1.57
C PHE A 99 8.42 -8.21 -2.67
N LYS A 100 7.68 -9.26 -3.04
CA LYS A 100 8.01 -10.11 -4.19
C LYS A 100 7.75 -9.43 -5.52
N TYR A 101 7.09 -8.26 -5.54
CA TYR A 101 6.67 -7.57 -6.76
C TYR A 101 7.08 -6.11 -6.74
N LEU A 102 7.49 -5.57 -7.91
CA LEU A 102 7.72 -4.13 -8.04
C LEU A 102 6.42 -3.37 -7.85
N SER A 103 6.53 -2.23 -7.18
CA SER A 103 5.47 -1.24 -7.22
C SER A 103 5.16 -0.78 -8.65
N THR A 104 3.91 -0.42 -8.87
CA THR A 104 3.43 0.18 -10.11
C THR A 104 2.92 1.59 -9.81
N PRO A 105 3.25 2.61 -10.62
CA PRO A 105 2.66 3.94 -10.45
C PRO A 105 1.12 3.86 -10.47
N MET A 106 0.45 4.60 -9.59
CA MET A 106 -1.02 4.59 -9.49
C MET A 106 -1.70 4.96 -10.81
N LYS A 107 -1.10 5.85 -11.60
CA LYS A 107 -1.58 6.20 -12.96
C LYS A 107 -1.70 4.99 -13.89
N ASP A 108 -0.82 4.00 -13.73
CA ASP A 108 -0.74 2.82 -14.58
C ASP A 108 -1.55 1.67 -13.97
N LYS A 109 -1.54 1.56 -12.63
CA LYS A 109 -2.24 0.51 -11.89
C LYS A 109 -3.76 0.76 -11.81
N TYR A 110 -4.17 1.99 -11.52
CA TYR A 110 -5.56 2.41 -11.35
C TYR A 110 -5.87 3.66 -12.20
N PRO A 111 -5.84 3.55 -13.53
CA PRO A 111 -5.97 4.70 -14.43
C PRO A 111 -7.32 5.41 -14.27
N VAL A 112 -8.40 4.69 -13.98
CA VAL A 112 -9.74 5.28 -13.76
C VAL A 112 -9.74 6.19 -12.53
N LEU A 113 -9.12 5.76 -11.43
CA LEU A 113 -8.93 6.58 -10.24
C LEU A 113 -8.02 7.77 -10.53
N TYR A 114 -6.85 7.53 -11.12
CA TYR A 114 -5.84 8.58 -11.31
C TYR A 114 -6.32 9.74 -12.20
N HIS A 115 -7.15 9.44 -13.20
CA HIS A 115 -7.69 10.44 -14.11
C HIS A 115 -8.97 11.12 -13.59
N ASN A 116 -9.54 10.63 -12.49
CA ASN A 116 -10.75 11.20 -11.90
C ASN A 116 -10.52 12.65 -11.46
N PRO A 117 -11.43 13.60 -11.78
CA PRO A 117 -11.28 15.00 -11.44
C PRO A 117 -11.19 15.28 -9.92
N ILE A 118 -11.90 14.51 -9.10
CA ILE A 118 -11.86 14.66 -7.63
C ILE A 118 -10.50 14.19 -7.13
N PHE A 119 -10.04 13.00 -7.54
CA PHE A 119 -8.73 12.50 -7.16
C PHE A 119 -7.60 13.48 -7.51
N LYS A 120 -7.61 14.03 -8.73
CA LYS A 120 -6.62 15.05 -9.17
C LYS A 120 -6.55 16.27 -8.26
N LYS A 121 -7.68 16.67 -7.65
CA LYS A 121 -7.74 17.82 -6.72
C LYS A 121 -7.21 17.47 -5.32
N ILE A 122 -7.40 16.24 -4.87
CA ILE A 122 -7.12 15.86 -3.47
C ILE A 122 -5.79 15.13 -3.29
N LYS A 123 -5.21 14.56 -4.36
CA LYS A 123 -4.07 13.62 -4.28
C LYS A 123 -2.81 14.11 -3.55
N ASN A 124 -2.63 15.43 -3.44
CA ASN A 124 -1.48 16.03 -2.76
C ASN A 124 -1.74 16.35 -1.28
N ASN A 125 -2.99 16.21 -0.81
CA ASN A 125 -3.39 16.52 0.55
C ASN A 125 -4.66 15.74 0.91
N MET A 126 -4.51 14.43 1.10
CA MET A 126 -5.60 13.52 1.40
C MET A 126 -5.23 12.56 2.52
N ASN A 127 -6.23 12.22 3.33
CA ASN A 127 -6.24 11.00 4.12
C ASN A 127 -6.65 9.85 3.20
N ILE A 128 -5.89 8.76 3.24
CA ILE A 128 -6.12 7.58 2.41
C ILE A 128 -6.11 6.34 3.29
N TRP A 129 -7.04 5.43 3.03
CA TRP A 129 -7.11 4.17 3.76
C TRP A 129 -7.75 3.07 2.92
N ILE A 130 -7.58 1.85 3.40
CA ILE A 130 -8.12 0.67 2.76
C ILE A 130 -9.27 0.14 3.61
N MET A 131 -10.38 -0.15 2.95
CA MET A 131 -11.51 -0.87 3.52
C MET A 131 -11.82 -2.04 2.59
N TYR A 132 -12.60 -2.99 3.08
CA TYR A 132 -13.21 -3.98 2.22
C TYR A 132 -14.64 -4.26 2.68
N ASP A 133 -15.45 -4.81 1.81
CA ASP A 133 -16.79 -5.30 2.10
C ASP A 133 -17.12 -6.47 1.15
N SER A 134 -18.39 -6.82 1.01
CA SER A 134 -18.83 -7.86 0.07
C SER A 134 -18.68 -7.47 -1.41
N ASP A 135 -18.59 -6.18 -1.73
CA ASP A 135 -18.46 -5.66 -3.09
C ASP A 135 -17.01 -5.61 -3.58
N GLY A 136 -16.06 -5.69 -2.65
CA GLY A 136 -14.64 -5.82 -2.96
C GLY A 136 -13.74 -5.09 -1.98
N ASP A 137 -12.50 -4.88 -2.42
CA ASP A 137 -11.54 -4.05 -1.70
C ASP A 137 -11.61 -2.61 -2.20
N TRP A 138 -11.43 -1.66 -1.30
CA TRP A 138 -11.66 -0.25 -1.53
C TRP A 138 -10.45 0.58 -1.11
N ILE A 139 -10.08 1.52 -1.97
CA ILE A 139 -9.20 2.64 -1.62
C ILE A 139 -10.12 3.83 -1.37
N CYS A 140 -10.22 4.23 -0.11
CA CYS A 140 -11.03 5.34 0.34
C CYS A 140 -10.13 6.54 0.60
N MET A 141 -10.55 7.71 0.12
CA MET A 141 -9.77 8.94 0.23
C MET A 141 -10.68 10.11 0.58
N THR A 142 -10.19 11.00 1.42
CA THR A 142 -10.84 12.28 1.72
C THR A 142 -9.81 13.38 1.87
N THR A 143 -10.19 14.62 1.59
CA THR A 143 -9.40 15.80 2.00
C THR A 143 -9.34 15.90 3.51
N ASN A 144 -8.31 16.58 4.04
CA ASN A 144 -8.18 16.82 5.48
C ASN A 144 -9.38 17.60 6.05
N ASP A 145 -9.98 18.49 5.25
CA ASP A 145 -11.21 19.22 5.63
C ASP A 145 -12.50 18.41 5.40
N SER A 146 -12.38 17.17 4.93
CA SER A 146 -13.47 16.23 4.64
C SER A 146 -14.55 16.72 3.66
N LYS A 147 -14.29 17.79 2.89
CA LYS A 147 -15.27 18.32 1.91
C LYS A 147 -15.31 17.54 0.60
N GLN A 148 -14.21 16.89 0.22
CA GLN A 148 -14.11 16.11 -0.99
C GLN A 148 -13.60 14.72 -0.66
N ALA A 149 -14.36 13.71 -1.05
CA ALA A 149 -14.04 12.33 -0.78
C ALA A 149 -14.41 11.43 -1.96
N ILE A 150 -13.65 10.36 -2.14
CA ILE A 150 -13.80 9.38 -3.21
C ILE A 150 -13.51 7.97 -2.67
N ASN A 151 -14.37 7.03 -3.01
CA ASN A 151 -14.16 5.60 -2.75
C ASN A 151 -13.96 4.89 -4.09
N TYR A 152 -12.82 4.22 -4.25
CA TYR A 152 -12.50 3.46 -5.46
C TYR A 152 -12.49 1.97 -5.15
N ASN A 153 -13.34 1.21 -5.85
CA ASN A 153 -13.37 -0.25 -5.75
C ASN A 153 -12.27 -0.83 -6.64
N VAL A 154 -11.29 -1.48 -6.02
CA VAL A 154 -10.10 -2.05 -6.67
C VAL A 154 -10.48 -3.21 -7.61
N ASP A 155 -11.48 -4.00 -7.24
CA ASP A 155 -11.88 -5.19 -7.99
C ASP A 155 -12.69 -4.85 -9.26
N THR A 156 -13.52 -3.81 -9.20
CA THR A 156 -14.42 -3.42 -10.30
C THR A 156 -13.97 -2.17 -11.04
N SER A 157 -12.93 -1.49 -10.55
CA SER A 157 -12.46 -0.19 -11.05
C SER A 157 -13.53 0.92 -11.05
N LYS A 158 -14.57 0.79 -10.22
CA LYS A 158 -15.66 1.76 -10.11
C LYS A 158 -15.35 2.80 -9.04
N ILE A 159 -15.86 4.01 -9.27
CA ILE A 159 -15.72 5.16 -8.38
C ILE A 159 -17.09 5.49 -7.77
N TYR A 160 -17.08 5.72 -6.47
CA TYR A 160 -18.24 6.12 -5.69
C TYR A 160 -17.93 7.37 -4.87
N LYS A 161 -18.98 8.06 -4.44
CA LYS A 161 -18.86 9.19 -3.51
C LYS A 161 -18.19 8.70 -2.22
N GLY A 162 -17.15 9.41 -1.77
CA GLY A 162 -16.46 9.06 -0.55
C GLY A 162 -17.15 9.53 0.71
N PHE A 163 -16.57 9.15 1.85
CA PHE A 163 -17.07 9.51 3.17
C PHE A 163 -16.28 10.66 3.79
N ALA A 164 -16.98 11.50 4.53
CA ALA A 164 -16.37 12.50 5.40
C ALA A 164 -15.98 11.85 6.74
N LEU A 165 -14.88 12.32 7.34
CA LEU A 165 -14.46 11.95 8.70
C LEU A 165 -15.14 12.88 9.73
N SER A 166 -14.92 12.61 11.02
CA SER A 166 -15.48 13.43 12.11
C SER A 166 -15.12 14.91 12.04
N GLY A 167 -13.96 15.24 11.46
CA GLY A 167 -13.43 16.60 11.43
C GLY A 167 -12.86 17.08 12.77
N GLU A 168 -12.70 16.19 13.77
CA GLU A 168 -12.13 16.53 15.09
C GLU A 168 -10.62 16.83 15.02
N GLY A 169 -9.94 16.45 13.94
CA GLY A 169 -8.53 16.72 13.70
C GLY A 169 -7.98 15.91 12.52
N PRO A 170 -6.68 16.05 12.17
CA PRO A 170 -6.02 15.16 11.23
C PRO A 170 -6.01 13.72 11.75
N GLU A 171 -6.38 12.77 10.90
CA GLU A 171 -6.55 11.37 11.27
C GLU A 171 -5.63 10.46 10.44
N ILE A 172 -5.02 9.47 11.09
CA ILE A 172 -4.37 8.34 10.43
C ILE A 172 -5.34 7.18 10.49
N LEU A 173 -5.78 6.72 9.33
CA LEU A 173 -6.81 5.69 9.21
C LEU A 173 -6.13 4.34 9.00
N ILE A 174 -6.53 3.37 9.81
CA ILE A 174 -5.91 2.07 9.92
C ILE A 174 -6.90 1.03 9.38
N ALA A 175 -6.49 0.31 8.34
CA ALA A 175 -7.32 -0.69 7.69
C ALA A 175 -7.63 -1.86 8.62
N THR A 176 -8.75 -2.56 8.41
CA THR A 176 -9.11 -3.76 9.19
C THR A 176 -9.53 -4.92 8.33
N GLN A 177 -9.64 -6.09 8.96
CA GLN A 177 -10.26 -7.30 8.41
C GLN A 177 -11.73 -7.46 8.87
N GLU A 178 -12.42 -6.35 9.17
CA GLU A 178 -13.88 -6.32 9.31
C GLU A 178 -14.53 -5.54 8.15
N PRO A 179 -15.68 -5.99 7.61
CA PRO A 179 -16.36 -5.30 6.53
C PRO A 179 -16.76 -3.87 6.91
N CYS A 180 -16.47 -2.94 6.02
CA CYS A 180 -16.66 -1.50 6.17
C CYS A 180 -16.33 -0.97 7.58
N LYS A 181 -15.19 -1.38 8.14
CA LYS A 181 -14.63 -0.86 9.40
C LYS A 181 -13.19 -0.37 9.18
N CYS A 182 -12.86 0.76 9.80
CA CYS A 182 -11.47 1.19 9.96
C CYS A 182 -11.25 1.72 11.37
N TYR A 183 -10.00 1.68 11.83
CA TYR A 183 -9.59 2.42 13.02
C TYR A 183 -9.12 3.82 12.61
N SER A 184 -9.21 4.77 13.54
CA SER A 184 -8.71 6.13 13.35
C SER A 184 -7.86 6.53 14.54
N LEU A 185 -6.64 6.99 14.22
CA LEU A 185 -5.67 7.52 15.17
C LEU A 185 -5.57 9.03 14.99
N GLN A 186 -5.59 9.76 16.08
CA GLN A 186 -5.32 11.18 16.11
C GLN A 186 -4.15 11.48 17.05
N LYS A 187 -3.26 12.35 16.60
CA LYS A 187 -2.24 12.97 17.44
C LYS A 187 -2.81 14.27 17.98
N ARG A 188 -3.15 14.31 19.27
CA ARG A 188 -3.74 15.48 19.93
C ARG A 188 -2.73 16.12 20.88
N GLU A 189 -2.85 17.42 21.14
CA GLU A 189 -2.05 18.06 22.20
C GLU A 189 -2.35 17.40 23.55
N ASP A 190 -1.30 17.20 24.34
CA ASP A 190 -1.39 16.63 25.68
C ASP A 190 -0.69 17.55 26.69
N LYS A 191 -1.51 18.18 27.53
CA LYS A 191 -1.09 19.11 28.59
C LYS A 191 -1.18 18.47 29.97
N GLU A 192 -1.82 17.30 30.08
CA GLU A 192 -2.16 16.68 31.36
C GLU A 192 -1.20 15.56 31.75
N ASN A 193 -0.61 14.86 30.76
CA ASN A 193 0.29 13.73 30.99
C ASN A 193 1.73 14.03 30.58
N THR A 194 2.12 15.30 30.50
CA THR A 194 3.49 15.69 30.19
C THR A 194 4.09 16.49 31.34
N ILE A 195 5.35 16.19 31.70
CA ILE A 195 6.08 16.92 32.75
C ILE A 195 6.26 18.40 32.35
N THR A 196 6.39 18.66 31.06
CA THR A 196 6.59 20.00 30.47
C THR A 196 5.28 20.74 30.21
N GLY A 197 4.12 20.13 30.43
CA GLY A 197 2.80 20.68 30.06
C GLY A 197 2.62 20.90 28.56
N SER A 198 3.52 20.34 27.74
CA SER A 198 3.54 20.44 26.28
C SER A 198 4.06 19.13 25.70
N GLY A 199 3.13 18.32 25.20
CA GLY A 199 3.42 17.11 24.44
C GLY A 199 2.23 16.74 23.56
N THR A 200 2.24 15.52 23.06
CA THR A 200 1.12 15.01 22.27
C THR A 200 0.69 13.65 22.78
N ALA A 201 -0.48 13.19 22.38
CA ALA A 201 -0.91 11.84 22.69
C ALA A 201 -1.64 11.21 21.51
N LEU A 202 -1.51 9.90 21.41
CA LEU A 202 -2.28 9.11 20.45
C LEU A 202 -3.65 8.76 21.02
N TRP A 203 -4.68 9.14 20.27
CA TRP A 203 -6.07 8.84 20.54
C TRP A 203 -6.62 7.93 19.46
N LEU A 204 -7.32 6.87 19.86
CA LEU A 204 -7.84 5.85 18.96
C LEU A 204 -9.37 5.74 19.04
N THR A 205 -10.02 5.66 17.88
CA THR A 205 -11.43 5.24 17.73
C THR A 205 -11.56 4.26 16.56
N ALA A 206 -12.76 3.72 16.35
CA ALA A 206 -13.13 2.98 15.14
C ALA A 206 -14.29 3.67 14.43
N TYR A 207 -14.29 3.63 13.11
CA TYR A 207 -15.43 3.96 12.27
C TYR A 207 -16.04 2.72 11.64
N LYS A 208 -17.36 2.77 11.41
CA LYS A 208 -18.09 1.80 10.58
C LYS A 208 -19.01 2.50 9.59
N CYS A 209 -19.35 1.84 8.49
CA CYS A 209 -20.42 2.29 7.59
C CYS A 209 -21.71 2.55 8.37
N LYS A 210 -22.36 3.68 8.07
CA LYS A 210 -23.73 3.95 8.51
C LYS A 210 -24.69 3.03 7.77
N ASN A 211 -25.70 2.51 8.49
CA ASN A 211 -26.82 1.76 7.91
C ASN A 211 -26.44 0.51 7.10
N GLY A 212 -25.34 -0.16 7.42
CA GLY A 212 -24.94 -1.42 6.78
C GLY A 212 -23.44 -1.68 6.83
N ASP A 213 -23.02 -2.73 6.14
CA ASP A 213 -21.62 -3.19 6.06
C ASP A 213 -21.02 -3.03 4.66
N ARG A 214 -21.74 -2.34 3.75
CA ARG A 214 -21.36 -2.12 2.35
C ARG A 214 -21.21 -0.64 2.05
N ILE A 215 -20.09 -0.29 1.42
CA ILE A 215 -19.72 1.08 1.07
C ILE A 215 -20.73 1.69 0.10
N ILE A 216 -21.18 0.93 -0.90
CA ILE A 216 -22.09 1.45 -1.93
C ILE A 216 -23.50 1.79 -1.41
N ASN A 217 -23.91 1.16 -0.30
CA ASN A 217 -25.23 1.35 0.30
C ASN A 217 -25.18 2.29 1.50
N SER A 218 -23.98 2.72 1.91
CA SER A 218 -23.79 3.56 3.07
C SER A 218 -23.79 5.03 2.69
N ASN A 219 -24.46 5.85 3.49
CA ASN A 219 -24.49 7.31 3.34
C ASN A 219 -23.37 8.02 4.12
N GLY A 220 -22.42 7.28 4.68
CA GLY A 220 -21.29 7.82 5.43
C GLY A 220 -20.68 6.80 6.38
N ILE A 221 -19.70 7.23 7.16
CA ILE A 221 -19.20 6.44 8.29
C ILE A 221 -19.53 7.13 9.60
N GLU A 222 -19.59 6.36 10.68
CA GLU A 222 -19.78 6.87 12.04
C GLU A 222 -18.84 6.23 13.03
N LYS A 223 -18.51 6.99 14.07
CA LYS A 223 -17.70 6.51 15.19
C LYS A 223 -18.45 5.38 15.89
N VAL A 224 -17.78 4.26 16.11
CA VAL A 224 -18.27 3.16 16.95
C VAL A 224 -18.19 3.54 18.42
N THR A 225 -17.16 4.30 18.80
CA THR A 225 -16.94 4.82 20.15
C THR A 225 -16.32 6.21 20.09
N ASP A 226 -16.32 6.95 21.18
CA ASP A 226 -15.47 8.14 21.25
C ASP A 226 -13.98 7.78 21.23
N PHE A 227 -13.17 8.79 20.93
CA PHE A 227 -11.72 8.68 20.95
C PHE A 227 -11.24 8.37 22.37
N ARG A 228 -10.30 7.44 22.46
CA ARG A 228 -9.72 6.97 23.71
C ARG A 228 -8.20 7.14 23.69
N LEU A 229 -7.65 7.50 24.83
CA LEU A 229 -6.23 7.78 24.99
C LEU A 229 -5.43 6.48 25.09
N LEU A 230 -4.31 6.40 24.37
CA LEU A 230 -3.34 5.31 24.48
C LEU A 230 -2.22 5.69 25.44
N CYS A 231 -2.00 4.86 26.46
CA CYS A 231 -1.05 5.09 27.54
C CYS A 231 0.04 4.01 27.58
N PHE A 232 1.23 4.37 28.05
CA PHE A 232 2.23 3.40 28.49
C PHE A 232 1.94 2.93 29.91
N ASP A 233 2.33 1.70 30.22
CA ASP A 233 2.53 1.28 31.60
C ASP A 233 3.84 1.87 32.17
N HIS A 234 4.05 1.81 33.49
CA HIS A 234 5.21 2.41 34.15
C HIS A 234 6.57 1.99 33.58
N ASP A 235 6.70 0.78 33.05
CA ASP A 235 7.95 0.24 32.48
C ASP A 235 8.04 0.43 30.95
N ASP A 236 7.13 1.21 30.37
CA ASP A 236 6.97 1.48 28.94
C ASP A 236 6.88 0.24 28.04
N SER A 237 6.86 -0.99 28.56
CA SER A 237 6.83 -2.23 27.77
C SER A 237 5.42 -2.66 27.37
N TYR A 238 4.43 -2.14 28.10
CA TYR A 238 3.02 -2.41 27.91
C TYR A 238 2.28 -1.14 27.56
N ILE A 239 1.18 -1.30 26.83
CA ILE A 239 0.24 -0.23 26.52
C ILE A 239 -1.15 -0.61 26.99
N PHE A 240 -1.99 0.39 27.23
CA PHE A 240 -3.41 0.20 27.51
C PHE A 240 -4.20 1.43 27.08
N MET A 241 -5.50 1.25 26.89
CA MET A 241 -6.41 2.36 26.54
C MET A 241 -7.28 2.76 27.71
N VAL A 242 -7.47 4.07 27.86
CA VAL A 242 -8.33 4.68 28.88
C VAL A 242 -9.42 5.56 28.24
N GLU A 243 -10.53 5.69 28.96
CA GLU A 243 -11.56 6.68 28.66
C GLU A 243 -11.28 7.92 29.52
N GLY A 244 -11.08 9.06 28.87
CA GLY A 244 -10.66 10.30 29.52
C GLY A 244 -9.34 10.83 29.00
N THR A 245 -8.79 11.82 29.70
CA THR A 245 -7.62 12.61 29.27
C THR A 245 -6.34 12.25 30.00
N LYS A 246 -6.40 11.35 31.01
CA LYS A 246 -5.27 11.08 31.90
C LYS A 246 -4.87 9.61 31.95
N CYS A 247 -3.58 9.36 31.80
CA CYS A 247 -2.95 8.07 32.05
C CYS A 247 -2.59 7.93 33.53
N ASP A 248 -2.89 6.78 34.13
CA ASP A 248 -2.49 6.50 35.53
C ASP A 248 -0.96 6.50 35.70
N SER A 249 -0.24 6.04 34.67
CA SER A 249 1.22 6.10 34.56
C SER A 249 1.76 7.53 34.37
N LYS A 250 0.89 8.48 34.00
CA LYS A 250 1.24 9.80 33.48
C LYS A 250 2.10 9.79 32.21
N ASN A 251 2.17 8.66 31.50
CA ASN A 251 2.92 8.55 30.25
C ASN A 251 1.97 8.20 29.10
N THR A 252 1.82 9.11 28.14
CA THR A 252 1.07 8.90 26.90
C THR A 252 1.95 8.35 25.79
N VAL A 253 1.32 7.71 24.81
CA VAL A 253 2.01 7.20 23.64
C VAL A 253 2.16 8.28 22.57
N GLU A 254 3.39 8.49 22.08
CA GLU A 254 3.76 9.53 21.10
C GLU A 254 4.44 8.98 19.84
N TRP A 255 3.98 7.86 19.29
CA TRP A 255 4.67 7.25 18.14
C TRP A 255 4.58 8.08 16.84
N PRO A 256 5.66 8.14 16.04
CA PRO A 256 5.70 8.80 14.74
C PRO A 256 5.07 7.91 13.67
N LEU A 257 3.74 7.81 13.71
CA LEU A 257 2.96 6.94 12.83
C LEU A 257 2.65 7.62 11.49
N ALA A 258 2.54 6.80 10.46
CA ALA A 258 2.13 7.24 9.13
C ALA A 258 0.96 6.41 8.58
N SER A 259 0.89 5.12 8.91
CA SER A 259 -0.21 4.26 8.51
C SER A 259 -0.29 3.01 9.41
N GLY A 260 -1.09 2.03 9.00
CA GLY A 260 -1.14 0.71 9.62
C GLY A 260 -2.37 -0.07 9.21
N PHE A 261 -2.40 -1.32 9.67
CA PHE A 261 -3.53 -2.21 9.43
C PHE A 261 -3.71 -3.17 10.59
N VAL A 262 -4.92 -3.74 10.69
CA VAL A 262 -5.22 -4.87 11.55
C VAL A 262 -5.26 -6.14 10.72
N SER A 263 -4.62 -7.18 11.21
CA SER A 263 -4.58 -8.50 10.59
C SER A 263 -4.66 -9.56 11.68
N ASP A 264 -5.56 -10.53 11.58
CA ASP A 264 -5.66 -11.67 12.50
C ASP A 264 -5.67 -11.26 13.99
N GLY A 265 -6.35 -10.15 14.31
CA GLY A 265 -6.45 -9.62 15.68
C GLY A 265 -5.20 -8.93 16.20
N ILE A 266 -4.24 -8.55 15.34
CA ILE A 266 -3.08 -7.72 15.68
C ILE A 266 -3.10 -6.41 14.91
N PHE A 267 -2.84 -5.32 15.62
CA PHE A 267 -2.43 -4.05 15.01
C PHE A 267 -0.99 -4.15 14.54
N VAL A 268 -0.76 -3.66 13.32
CA VAL A 268 0.55 -3.40 12.74
C VAL A 268 0.56 -1.94 12.35
N LEU A 269 1.12 -1.09 13.23
CA LEU A 269 1.22 0.35 12.99
C LEU A 269 2.57 0.67 12.37
N ILE A 270 2.53 1.33 11.20
CA ILE A 270 3.70 1.68 10.42
C ILE A 270 4.19 3.06 10.84
N GLY A 271 5.42 3.10 11.36
CA GLY A 271 6.08 4.31 11.80
C GLY A 271 7.50 4.45 11.26
N PHE A 272 8.21 5.46 11.77
CA PHE A 272 9.63 5.65 11.49
C PHE A 272 10.44 5.81 12.79
N PRO A 273 11.56 5.10 12.97
CA PRO A 273 12.13 4.06 12.08
C PRO A 273 11.48 2.68 12.27
N ASP A 274 10.59 2.55 13.25
CA ASP A 274 10.04 1.27 13.69
C ASP A 274 8.54 1.13 13.45
N ASN A 275 8.10 -0.13 13.37
CA ASN A 275 6.72 -0.55 13.39
C ASN A 275 6.32 -1.02 14.78
N TYR A 276 5.09 -0.73 15.17
CA TYR A 276 4.53 -1.06 16.49
C TYR A 276 3.44 -2.11 16.33
N ILE A 277 3.64 -3.26 16.96
CA ILE A 277 2.79 -4.43 16.78
C ILE A 277 2.25 -4.91 18.12
N PHE A 278 0.93 -5.03 18.22
CA PHE A 278 0.25 -5.42 19.46
C PHE A 278 -1.15 -5.95 19.17
N SER A 279 -1.77 -6.62 20.14
CA SER A 279 -3.11 -7.18 19.96
C SER A 279 -4.18 -6.11 19.80
N GLU A 280 -5.13 -6.34 18.88
CA GLU A 280 -6.35 -5.54 18.69
C GLU A 280 -7.20 -5.47 19.98
N ASN A 281 -7.00 -6.43 20.90
CA ASN A 281 -7.62 -6.44 22.21
C ASN A 281 -7.36 -5.16 23.02
N VAL A 282 -6.34 -4.36 22.70
CA VAL A 282 -6.13 -3.07 23.38
C VAL A 282 -7.31 -2.14 23.21
N PHE A 283 -8.00 -2.25 22.08
CA PHE A 283 -9.18 -1.47 21.77
C PHE A 283 -10.44 -1.97 22.47
N THR A 284 -10.59 -3.30 22.58
CA THR A 284 -11.80 -3.95 23.11
C THR A 284 -11.75 -4.19 24.62
N GLN A 285 -10.56 -4.38 25.21
CA GLN A 285 -10.34 -4.71 26.62
C GLN A 285 -9.72 -3.50 27.35
N LYS A 286 -10.57 -2.53 27.68
CA LYS A 286 -10.18 -1.28 28.36
C LYS A 286 -9.38 -1.54 29.63
N GLY A 287 -8.36 -0.69 29.88
CA GLY A 287 -7.49 -0.76 31.06
C GLY A 287 -6.59 -1.99 31.13
N LYS A 288 -6.75 -2.97 30.22
CA LYS A 288 -5.89 -4.16 30.21
C LYS A 288 -4.56 -3.84 29.54
N LYS A 289 -3.49 -4.14 30.26
CA LYS A 289 -2.12 -4.02 29.78
C LYS A 289 -1.84 -5.05 28.70
N ILE A 290 -1.35 -4.59 27.55
CA ILE A 290 -0.99 -5.42 26.40
C ILE A 290 0.45 -5.13 26.02
N LYS A 291 1.22 -6.20 25.84
CA LYS A 291 2.62 -6.11 25.43
C LYS A 291 2.68 -5.61 23.98
N ARG A 292 3.60 -4.67 23.72
CA ARG A 292 3.95 -4.29 22.36
C ARG A 292 5.23 -4.99 21.90
N THR A 293 5.32 -5.17 20.59
CA THR A 293 6.54 -5.56 19.89
C THR A 293 6.94 -4.41 18.99
N ILE A 294 8.23 -4.09 18.95
CA ILE A 294 8.81 -3.08 18.08
C ILE A 294 9.62 -3.83 17.03
N VAL A 295 9.40 -3.53 15.75
CA VAL A 295 10.10 -4.17 14.62
C VAL A 295 10.63 -3.07 13.72
N ALA A 296 11.95 -3.02 13.53
CA ALA A 296 12.58 -2.07 12.63
C ALA A 296 12.05 -2.23 11.20
N ASN A 297 11.94 -1.13 10.46
CA ASN A 297 11.46 -1.17 9.07
C ASN A 297 12.27 -2.12 8.17
N GLU A 298 13.59 -2.23 8.37
CA GLU A 298 14.47 -3.16 7.62
C GLU A 298 14.20 -4.64 7.92
N ASP A 299 13.61 -4.93 9.07
CA ASP A 299 13.19 -6.28 9.44
C ASP A 299 11.78 -6.59 9.01
N PHE A 300 10.91 -5.59 9.06
CA PHE A 300 9.52 -5.71 8.64
C PHE A 300 9.41 -5.89 7.11
N TYR A 301 10.15 -5.14 6.31
CA TYR A 301 10.06 -5.20 4.85
C TYR A 301 11.18 -6.08 4.26
N LYS A 302 10.83 -7.21 3.64
CA LYS A 302 11.80 -8.11 2.98
C LYS A 302 11.67 -8.06 1.47
N CYS A 303 12.79 -7.74 0.83
CA CYS A 303 12.93 -7.44 -0.59
C CYS A 303 13.55 -8.62 -1.36
N ALA A 304 12.93 -9.80 -1.28
CA ALA A 304 13.47 -11.00 -1.92
C ALA A 304 12.93 -11.18 -3.35
N GLY A 305 13.82 -11.37 -4.33
CA GLY A 305 13.51 -11.94 -5.65
C GLY A 305 12.33 -11.30 -6.37
N ILE A 306 12.56 -10.10 -6.91
CA ILE A 306 11.55 -9.25 -7.53
C ILE A 306 10.96 -9.90 -8.80
N ILE A 307 9.67 -10.21 -8.77
CA ILE A 307 8.84 -10.61 -9.92
C ILE A 307 8.22 -9.33 -10.52
N PRO A 308 8.43 -9.02 -11.81
CA PRO A 308 7.85 -7.84 -12.44
C PRO A 308 6.30 -7.97 -12.56
N PRO A 309 5.55 -6.85 -12.61
CA PRO A 309 4.08 -6.88 -12.74
C PRO A 309 3.61 -7.58 -14.02
N LYS A 310 2.45 -8.27 -13.98
CA LYS A 310 1.89 -9.07 -15.09
C LYS A 310 1.84 -8.37 -16.46
N LYS A 311 1.63 -7.04 -16.49
CA LYS A 311 1.62 -6.26 -17.75
C LYS A 311 2.97 -6.33 -18.49
N PHE A 312 4.07 -6.40 -17.74
CA PHE A 312 5.43 -6.52 -18.27
C PHE A 312 5.75 -7.94 -18.79
N LEU A 313 5.03 -8.97 -18.31
CA LEU A 313 5.20 -10.36 -18.75
C LEU A 313 4.44 -10.64 -20.05
N LEU A 314 3.29 -9.99 -20.27
CA LEU A 314 2.51 -10.16 -21.50
C LEU A 314 3.19 -9.61 -22.76
N ASP A 315 3.95 -8.53 -22.64
CA ASP A 315 4.70 -7.96 -23.77
C ASP A 315 5.94 -8.81 -24.11
N ASN A 316 6.58 -9.43 -23.12
CA ASN A 316 7.80 -10.23 -23.32
C ASN A 316 7.52 -11.71 -23.67
N CYS A 317 6.40 -12.29 -23.23
CA CYS A 317 6.01 -13.65 -23.66
C CYS A 317 5.56 -13.71 -25.12
N ARG A 318 5.17 -12.58 -25.74
CA ARG A 318 4.89 -12.51 -27.18
C ARG A 318 6.15 -12.59 -28.05
N ASN A 319 7.32 -12.25 -27.50
CA ASN A 319 8.57 -12.14 -28.27
C ASN A 319 9.60 -13.26 -27.97
N GLY A 320 9.20 -14.32 -27.27
CA GLY A 320 9.85 -15.63 -27.38
C GLY A 320 11.31 -15.75 -26.93
N VAL A 321 11.81 -14.98 -25.96
CA VAL A 321 13.16 -15.22 -25.39
C VAL A 321 13.18 -15.01 -23.88
N ILE A 322 13.39 -16.08 -23.11
CA ILE A 322 13.95 -15.99 -21.75
C ILE A 322 14.90 -17.17 -21.52
N ASN A 323 16.18 -16.86 -21.29
CA ASN A 323 17.12 -17.75 -20.62
C ASN A 323 17.85 -16.92 -19.54
N TYR A 324 17.60 -17.22 -18.27
CA TYR A 324 18.34 -16.64 -17.13
C TYR A 324 19.07 -17.77 -16.41
N ASN A 325 20.40 -17.69 -16.45
CA ASN A 325 21.29 -18.62 -15.78
C ASN A 325 20.97 -18.72 -14.27
N ASN A 326 20.54 -19.90 -13.85
CA ASN A 326 20.66 -20.49 -12.51
C ASN A 326 19.96 -19.87 -11.29
N LYS A 327 18.69 -19.40 -11.44
CA LYS A 327 17.65 -19.60 -10.41
C LYS A 327 16.31 -19.79 -11.10
N GLN A 328 15.68 -20.95 -10.93
CA GLN A 328 14.39 -21.31 -11.53
C GLN A 328 13.33 -20.24 -11.24
N CYS A 329 12.84 -19.58 -12.29
CA CYS A 329 11.51 -18.98 -12.29
C CYS A 329 10.49 -20.11 -12.41
N ILE A 330 9.77 -20.39 -11.33
CA ILE A 330 8.61 -21.27 -11.39
C ILE A 330 7.48 -20.44 -12.01
N CYS A 331 7.23 -20.63 -13.29
CA CYS A 331 5.95 -20.26 -13.90
C CYS A 331 4.88 -21.16 -13.28
N CYS A 332 4.05 -20.62 -12.39
CA CYS A 332 2.81 -21.30 -12.03
C CYS A 332 1.86 -21.23 -13.23
N THR A 333 1.58 -22.40 -13.82
CA THR A 333 0.41 -22.63 -14.69
C THR A 333 -0.88 -22.35 -13.94
#